data_AF-X1EV78-F1
#
_entry.id   AF-X1EV78-F1
#
_cell.length_a   1.000
_cell.length_b   1.000
_cell.length_c   1.000
_cell.angle_alpha   90.00
_cell.angle_beta   90.00
_cell.angle_gamma   90.00
#
_symmetry.space_group_name_H-M   'P 1'
#
loop_
_entity.id
_entity.type
_entity.pdbx_description
1 polymer ?
#
loop_
_entity_poly.entity_id
_entity_poly.type
_entity_poly.pdbx_seq_one_letter_code
_entity_poly.pdbx_strand_id
1 'polypeptide(L)'
;LFIAEAEYPTTYAAKDTSSFQKYGVEYLKRNVRLCAELGADIIKTNWSGDTESFAEIVEAAHRPVVVAGGPMTSDEELLTRME
;
A
#
# COMPACT_ATOMS: atom_id res chain seq x y z
N LEU A 1 17.16 9.79 7.34
CA LEU A 1 16.29 8.70 6.90
C LEU A 1 14.86 9.04 7.28
N PHE A 2 14.10 9.57 6.33
CA PHE A 2 12.69 9.89 6.44
C PHE A 2 11.87 8.84 5.68
N ILE A 3 10.99 8.14 6.40
CA ILE A 3 10.07 7.16 5.82
C ILE A 3 8.68 7.76 5.84
N ALA A 4 8.00 7.76 4.70
CA ALA A 4 6.63 8.23 4.57
C ALA A 4 5.71 7.09 4.17
N GLU A 5 4.50 7.08 4.72
CA GLU A 5 3.46 6.13 4.32
C GLU A 5 2.50 6.77 3.33
N ALA A 6 2.32 6.12 2.18
CA ALA A 6 1.30 6.42 1.19
C ALA A 6 0.23 5.34 1.29
N GLU A 7 -0.82 5.60 2.06
CA GLU A 7 -1.87 4.61 2.32
C GLU A 7 -3.24 5.06 1.82
N TYR A 8 -4.14 4.10 1.62
CA TYR A 8 -5.56 4.39 1.51
C TYR A 8 -6.09 5.00 2.81
N PRO A 9 -7.03 5.96 2.73
CA PRO A 9 -7.61 6.56 3.92
C PRO A 9 -8.56 5.57 4.60
N THR A 10 -8.06 4.89 5.63
CA THR A 10 -8.80 3.83 6.35
C THR A 10 -9.30 4.25 7.74
N THR A 11 -8.87 5.41 8.26
CA THR A 11 -9.13 5.87 9.65
C THR A 11 -10.62 5.89 10.03
N TYR A 12 -11.52 6.11 9.07
CA TYR A 12 -12.97 6.14 9.30
C TYR A 12 -13.74 5.16 8.41
N ALA A 13 -13.04 4.35 7.62
CA ALA A 13 -13.69 3.31 6.82
C ALA A 13 -13.99 2.11 7.72
N ALA A 14 -15.08 1.39 7.43
CA ALA A 14 -15.19 0.03 7.93
C ALA A 14 -13.94 -0.74 7.48
N LYS A 15 -13.44 -1.68 8.29
CA LYS A 15 -12.33 -2.59 7.92
C LYS A 15 -12.75 -3.58 6.82
N ASP A 16 -13.52 -3.13 5.84
CA ASP A 16 -13.80 -3.88 4.65
C ASP A 16 -12.72 -3.57 3.59
N THR A 17 -12.56 -4.51 2.67
CA THR A 17 -11.65 -4.44 1.52
C THR A 17 -12.03 -3.34 0.52
N SER A 18 -13.00 -2.46 0.82
CA SER A 18 -13.55 -1.48 -0.12
C SER A 18 -12.61 -0.33 -0.45
N SER A 19 -11.59 -0.07 0.36
CA SER A 19 -10.69 1.07 0.13
C SER A 19 -9.97 0.98 -1.21
N PHE A 20 -9.49 -0.22 -1.58
CA PHE A 20 -8.94 -0.45 -2.91
C PHE A 20 -10.00 -0.25 -4.01
N GLN A 21 -11.19 -0.82 -3.83
CA GLN A 21 -12.27 -0.70 -4.81
C GLN A 21 -12.77 0.75 -4.98
N LYS A 22 -12.67 1.56 -3.93
CA LYS A 22 -13.11 2.95 -3.90
C LYS A 22 -12.10 3.91 -4.52
N TYR A 23 -10.81 3.71 -4.26
CA TYR A 23 -9.76 4.67 -4.64
C TYR A 23 -8.85 4.17 -5.77
N GLY A 24 -8.64 2.86 -5.87
CA GLY A 24 -7.86 2.23 -6.94
C GLY A 24 -6.36 2.53 -6.91
N VAL A 25 -5.67 2.11 -7.97
CA VAL A 25 -4.21 2.21 -8.14
C VAL A 25 -3.75 3.65 -8.32
N GLU A 26 -4.52 4.47 -9.07
CA GLU A 26 -4.19 5.86 -9.35
C GLU A 26 -4.05 6.72 -8.09
N TYR A 27 -4.86 6.43 -7.06
CA TYR A 27 -4.75 7.09 -5.76
C TYR A 27 -3.38 6.85 -5.11
N LEU A 28 -2.91 5.60 -5.12
CA LEU A 28 -1.59 5.26 -4.57
C LEU A 28 -0.47 5.88 -5.41
N LYS A 29 -0.55 5.87 -6.74
CA LYS A 29 0.43 6.50 -7.64
C LYS A 29 0.64 7.98 -7.30
N ARG A 30 -0.45 8.71 -7.08
CA ARG A 30 -0.38 10.12 -6.68
C ARG A 30 0.22 10.30 -5.29
N ASN A 31 -0.16 9.46 -4.32
CA ASN A 31 0.32 9.57 -2.95
C ASN A 31 1.81 9.22 -2.82
N VAL A 32 2.29 8.16 -3.47
CA VAL A 32 3.73 7.82 -3.43
C VAL A 32 4.57 8.93 -4.07
N ARG A 33 4.10 9.52 -5.17
CA ARG A 33 4.76 10.66 -5.79
C ARG A 33 4.80 11.86 -4.85
N LEU A 34 3.71 12.14 -4.15
CA LEU A 34 3.65 13.21 -3.14
C LEU A 34 4.66 12.97 -2.01
N CYS A 35 4.75 11.74 -1.48
CA CYS A 35 5.74 11.39 -0.46
C CYS A 35 7.17 11.65 -0.94
N ALA A 36 7.50 11.29 -2.19
CA ALA A 36 8.81 11.56 -2.77
C ALA A 36 9.10 13.06 -2.86
N GLU A 37 8.13 13.87 -3.29
CA GLU A 37 8.25 15.33 -3.39
C GLU A 37 8.40 16.01 -2.01
N LEU A 38 7.81 15.44 -0.98
CA LEU A 38 7.98 15.88 0.42
C LEU A 38 9.34 15.46 1.03
N GLY A 39 10.17 14.75 0.27
CA GLY A 39 11.53 14.41 0.66
C GLY A 39 11.69 13.04 1.32
N ALA A 40 10.72 12.12 1.16
CA ALA A 40 10.87 10.76 1.67
C ALA A 40 12.09 10.06 1.05
N ASP A 41 12.87 9.42 1.91
CA ASP A 41 13.97 8.54 1.51
C ASP A 41 13.45 7.15 1.11
N ILE A 42 12.40 6.68 1.80
CA ILE A 42 11.72 5.41 1.55
C ILE A 42 10.21 5.64 1.68
N ILE A 43 9.43 4.97 0.82
CA ILE A 43 7.97 5.07 0.84
C ILE A 43 7.38 3.69 1.13
N LYS A 44 6.51 3.60 2.15
CA LYS A 44 5.69 2.41 2.38
C LYS A 44 4.31 2.63 1.75
N THR A 45 3.80 1.66 0.99
CA THR A 45 2.47 1.78 0.35
C THR A 45 1.68 0.48 0.40
N ASN A 46 0.35 0.55 0.25
CA ASN A 46 -0.50 -0.64 0.21
C ASN A 46 -0.22 -1.51 -1.03
N TRP A 47 -0.53 -2.80 -0.93
CA TRP A 47 -0.56 -3.70 -2.08
C TRP A 47 -1.69 -3.33 -3.03
N SER A 48 -1.41 -3.26 -4.34
CA SER A 48 -2.38 -2.88 -5.38
C SER A 48 -3.17 -4.05 -5.95
N GLY A 49 -2.95 -5.27 -5.45
CA GLY A 49 -3.66 -6.48 -5.89
C GLY A 49 -2.83 -7.39 -6.78
N ASP A 50 -1.97 -6.85 -7.63
CA ASP A 50 -1.14 -7.59 -8.57
C ASP A 50 0.21 -6.90 -8.85
N THR A 51 1.14 -7.66 -9.43
CA THR A 51 2.52 -7.19 -9.67
C THR A 51 2.61 -6.11 -10.74
N GLU A 52 1.78 -6.15 -11.79
CA GLU A 52 1.81 -5.18 -12.89
C GLU A 52 1.37 -3.81 -12.39
N SER A 53 0.25 -3.75 -11.66
CA SER A 53 -0.23 -2.51 -11.05
C SER A 53 0.71 -1.97 -9.97
N PHE A 54 1.41 -2.85 -9.24
CA PHE A 54 2.38 -2.43 -8.24
C PHE A 54 3.64 -1.83 -8.88
N ALA A 55 4.07 -2.36 -10.03
CA ALA A 55 5.18 -1.81 -10.78
C ALA A 55 4.91 -0.35 -11.19
N GLU A 56 3.69 -0.01 -11.61
CA GLU A 56 3.30 1.38 -11.91
C GLU A 56 3.44 2.32 -10.69
N ILE A 57 3.15 1.82 -9.48
CA ILE A 57 3.32 2.58 -8.23
C ILE A 57 4.80 2.81 -7.94
N VAL A 58 5.64 1.79 -8.10
CA VAL A 58 7.10 1.89 -7.92
C VAL A 58 7.69 2.91 -8.90
N GLU A 59 7.27 2.88 -10.17
CA GLU A 59 7.70 3.84 -11.19
C GLU A 59 7.29 5.28 -10.83
N ALA A 60 6.07 5.49 -10.35
CA ALA A 60 5.58 6.82 -9.96
C ALA A 60 6.38 7.43 -8.79
N ALA A 61 6.85 6.60 -7.85
CA ALA A 61 7.50 7.03 -6.63
C ALA A 61 8.90 7.64 -6.85
N HIS A 62 9.67 7.19 -7.83
CA HIS A 62 11.08 7.60 -8.06
C HIS A 62 11.98 7.50 -6.81
N ARG A 63 11.59 6.67 -5.84
CA ARG A 63 12.26 6.41 -4.57
C ARG A 63 12.05 4.94 -4.20
N PRO A 64 12.90 4.34 -3.35
CA PRO A 64 12.66 2.99 -2.85
C PRO A 64 11.26 2.85 -2.24
N VAL A 65 10.50 1.87 -2.71
CA VAL A 65 9.15 1.54 -2.23
C VAL A 65 9.16 0.20 -1.51
N VAL A 66 8.45 0.13 -0.39
CA VAL A 66 8.22 -1.09 0.38
C VAL A 66 6.72 -1.35 0.45
N VAL A 67 6.31 -2.59 0.22
CA VAL A 67 4.91 -2.99 0.36
C VAL A 67 4.55 -3.09 1.84
N ALA A 68 3.38 -2.54 2.21
CA ALA A 68 2.83 -2.69 3.54
C ALA A 68 2.55 -4.17 3.81
N GLY A 69 3.02 -4.65 4.97
CA GLY A 69 2.74 -6.01 5.42
C GLY A 69 1.26 -6.22 5.72
N GLY A 70 0.85 -7.47 5.71
CA GLY A 70 -0.48 -7.94 6.05
C GLY A 70 -0.54 -9.44 5.81
N PRO A 71 -1.47 -10.15 6.45
CA PRO A 71 -1.60 -11.57 6.20
C PRO A 71 -2.05 -11.81 4.76
N MET A 72 -1.38 -12.75 4.09
CA MET A 72 -1.80 -13.21 2.75
C MET A 72 -2.99 -14.17 2.81
N THR A 73 -3.29 -14.69 4.00
CA THR A 73 -4.34 -15.65 4.28
C THR A 73 -5.42 -15.01 5.13
N SER A 74 -6.61 -15.61 5.14
CA SER A 74 -7.71 -15.13 5.99
C SER A 74 -7.35 -15.21 7.47
N ASP A 75 -8.01 -14.39 8.30
CA ASP A 75 -7.82 -14.44 9.76
C ASP A 75 -8.12 -15.84 10.32
N GLU A 76 -9.13 -16.54 9.78
CA GLU A 76 -9.47 -17.90 10.19
C GLU A 76 -8.37 -18.91 9.85
N GLU A 77 -7.82 -18.82 8.64
CA GLU A 77 -6.70 -19.67 8.21
C GLU A 77 -5.43 -19.38 9.03
N LEU A 78 -5.14 -18.11 9.31
CA LEU A 78 -4.04 -17.73 10.21
C LEU A 78 -4.22 -18.33 11.61
N LEU A 79 -5.44 -18.28 12.15
CA LEU A 79 -5.75 -18.76 13.50
C LEU A 79 -5.71 -20.28 13.61
N THR A 80 -5.97 -21.00 12.51
CA THR A 80 -6.07 -22.48 12.50
C THR A 80 -4.82 -23.18 11.96
N ARG A 81 -3.86 -22.43 11.42
CA ARG A 81 -2.60 -22.98 10.90
C ARG A 81 -1.75 -23.58 12.03
N MET A 82 -1.47 -24.89 11.93
CA MET A 82 -0.69 -25.67 12.92
C MET A 82 0.72 -26.03 12.43
N GLU A 83 1.44 -25.09 11.81
CA GLU A 83 2.87 -25.26 11.51
C GLU A 83 3.77 -24.66 12.59
#